data_AF-A0AA36FHK7-F1
#
_entry.id   AF-A0AA36FHK7-F1
#
_cell.length_a   1.000
_cell.length_b   1.000
_cell.length_c   1.000
_cell.angle_alpha   90.00
_cell.angle_beta   90.00
_cell.angle_gamma   90.00
#
_symmetry.space_group_name_H-M   'P 1'
#
loop_
_entity.id
_entity.type
_entity.pdbx_description
1 polymer ?
#
loop_
_entity_poly.entity_id
_entity_poly.type
_entity_poly.pdbx_seq_one_letter_code
_entity_poly.pdbx_strand_id
1 'polypeptide(L)'
;MGDKKRLASELESFLSGIKVFLIDIEGTTTPLSFTKEILFPYVADNLQNYLETHFDEDGCLCDIESLRQLAKQDEESKVIGATRISNTDADKNVIIQDVVANVKWQMSQNRKTTALKQLQGHIWKDAYKLGEIKGDS
;
A
#
# COMPACT_ATOMS: atom_id res chain seq x y z
N MET A 1 23.55 1.70 44.43
CA MET A 1 22.58 2.72 43.97
C MET A 1 23.35 3.86 43.32
N GLY A 2 23.71 3.74 42.05
CA GLY A 2 24.52 4.74 41.36
C GLY A 2 24.91 4.24 40.00
N ASP A 3 24.09 4.54 38.99
CA ASP A 3 24.43 4.40 37.55
C ASP A 3 23.41 5.12 36.62
N LYS A 4 22.21 5.47 37.09
CA LYS A 4 21.20 6.13 36.23
C LYS A 4 21.45 7.60 35.86
N LYS A 5 22.29 8.34 36.61
CA LYS A 5 22.44 9.80 36.44
C LYS A 5 23.40 10.24 35.32
N ARG A 6 24.33 9.36 34.91
CA ARG A 6 25.40 9.69 33.94
C ARG A 6 24.91 9.72 32.49
N LEU A 7 23.98 8.82 32.15
CA LEU A 7 23.40 8.71 30.80
C LEU A 7 22.55 9.93 30.40
N ALA A 8 21.78 10.51 31.33
CA ALA A 8 20.87 11.61 31.02
C ALA A 8 21.62 12.90 30.65
N SER A 9 22.70 13.24 31.37
CA SER A 9 23.51 14.42 31.05
C SER A 9 24.30 14.26 29.75
N GLU A 10 24.72 13.03 29.43
CA GLU A 10 25.41 12.72 28.17
C GLU A 10 24.43 12.81 26.97
N LEU A 11 23.19 12.37 27.16
CA LEU A 11 22.11 12.54 26.18
C LEU A 11 21.73 14.00 25.97
N GLU A 12 21.55 14.80 27.03
CA GLU A 12 21.22 16.22 26.88
C GLU A 12 22.33 16.99 26.16
N SER A 13 23.60 16.67 26.43
CA SER A 13 24.74 17.21 25.69
C SER A 13 24.74 16.79 24.22
N PHE A 14 24.45 15.52 23.94
CA PHE A 14 24.36 14.98 22.57
C PHE A 14 23.22 15.61 21.75
N LEU A 15 22.07 15.86 22.37
CA LEU A 15 20.89 16.43 21.73
C LEU A 15 20.99 17.96 21.60
N SER A 16 21.92 18.60 22.32
CA SER A 16 22.15 20.04 22.26
C SER A 16 22.64 20.45 20.86
N GLY A 17 21.86 21.32 20.20
CA GLY A 17 22.16 21.82 18.85
C GLY A 17 21.55 21.00 17.72
N ILE A 18 20.96 19.84 18.00
CA ILE A 18 20.14 19.11 17.02
C ILE A 18 18.79 19.80 16.89
N LYS A 19 18.46 20.23 15.67
CA LYS A 19 17.18 20.93 15.37
C LYS A 19 16.14 20.03 14.70
N VAL A 20 16.57 18.91 14.12
CA VAL A 20 15.73 18.02 13.32
C VAL A 20 16.11 16.59 13.61
N PHE A 21 15.10 15.75 13.85
CA PHE A 21 15.23 14.30 13.86
C PHE A 21 14.64 13.76 12.56
N LEU A 22 15.47 13.06 11.78
CA LEU A 22 15.01 12.29 10.63
C LEU A 22 14.93 10.83 11.07
N ILE A 23 13.73 10.26 11.04
CA ILE A 23 13.47 8.92 11.54
C ILE A 23 12.91 8.10 10.39
N ASP A 24 13.50 6.92 10.16
CA ASP A 24 13.00 5.96 9.19
C ASP A 24 11.76 5.22 9.76
N ILE A 25 10.96 4.62 8.88
CA ILE A 25 9.74 3.92 9.28
C ILE A 25 10.05 2.43 9.47
N GLU A 26 10.33 1.73 8.38
CA GLU A 26 10.48 0.28 8.38
C GLU A 26 11.74 -0.14 9.13
N GLY A 27 11.60 -1.03 10.12
CA GLY A 27 12.70 -1.51 10.96
C GLY A 27 13.22 -0.50 11.98
N THR A 28 12.65 0.71 12.04
CA THR A 28 13.03 1.75 13.02
C THR A 28 11.88 2.09 13.95
N THR A 29 10.73 2.50 13.41
CA THR A 29 9.51 2.80 14.19
C THR A 29 8.41 1.76 14.00
N THR A 30 8.48 0.96 12.93
CA THR A 30 7.52 -0.09 12.62
C THR A 30 8.26 -1.39 12.27
N PRO A 31 7.87 -2.55 12.82
CA PRO A 31 8.50 -3.82 12.46
C PRO A 31 8.47 -4.05 10.95
N LEU A 32 9.58 -4.50 10.37
CA LEU A 32 9.63 -4.86 8.95
C LEU A 32 8.61 -5.95 8.59
N SER A 33 8.28 -6.82 9.57
CA SER A 33 7.23 -7.83 9.44
C SER A 33 5.85 -7.19 9.26
N PHE A 34 5.54 -6.04 9.86
CA PHE A 34 4.23 -5.41 9.77
C PHE A 34 3.85 -5.10 8.31
N THR A 35 4.75 -4.53 7.52
CA THR A 35 4.47 -4.27 6.10
C THR A 35 4.27 -5.57 5.31
N LYS A 36 5.12 -6.58 5.55
CA LYS A 36 5.16 -7.82 4.76
C LYS A 36 4.07 -8.83 5.13
N GLU A 37 3.71 -8.88 6.41
CA GLU A 37 2.84 -9.90 6.99
C GLU A 37 1.44 -9.37 7.29
N ILE A 38 1.26 -8.04 7.37
CA ILE A 38 -0.03 -7.41 7.64
C ILE A 38 -0.48 -6.55 6.46
N LEU A 39 0.27 -5.50 6.10
CA LEU A 39 -0.22 -4.52 5.11
C LEU A 39 -0.43 -5.10 3.71
N PHE A 40 0.55 -5.84 3.18
CA PHE A 40 0.42 -6.42 1.83
C PHE A 40 -0.59 -7.57 1.76
N PRO A 41 -0.58 -8.56 2.69
CA PRO A 41 -1.59 -9.62 2.70
C PRO A 41 -3.01 -9.05 2.83
N TYR A 42 -3.21 -8.02 3.67
CA TYR A 42 -4.50 -7.38 3.83
C TYR A 42 -5.08 -6.87 2.51
N VAL A 43 -4.26 -6.22 1.68
CA VAL A 43 -4.72 -5.76 0.36
C VAL A 43 -5.14 -6.95 -0.49
N ALA A 44 -4.32 -8.00 -0.56
CA ALA A 44 -4.62 -9.16 -1.41
C ALA A 44 -5.94 -9.86 -1.01
N ASP A 45 -6.24 -9.89 0.28
CA ASP A 45 -7.41 -10.56 0.85
C ASP A 45 -8.68 -9.70 0.75
N ASN A 46 -8.57 -8.37 0.88
CA ASN A 46 -9.72 -7.46 0.92
C ASN A 46 -9.98 -6.71 -0.39
N LEU A 47 -9.11 -6.83 -1.39
CA LEU A 47 -9.22 -6.10 -2.66
C LEU A 47 -10.58 -6.27 -3.34
N GLN A 48 -11.09 -7.50 -3.42
CA GLN A 48 -12.35 -7.75 -4.09
C GLN A 48 -13.51 -7.05 -3.36
N ASN A 49 -13.59 -7.21 -2.04
CA ASN A 49 -14.63 -6.58 -1.23
C ASN A 49 -14.56 -5.04 -1.29
N TYR A 50 -13.35 -4.48 -1.28
CA TYR A 50 -13.13 -3.04 -1.45
C TYR A 50 -13.66 -2.56 -2.81
N LEU A 51 -13.29 -3.24 -3.91
CA LEU A 51 -13.77 -2.86 -5.24
C LEU A 51 -15.28 -3.00 -5.38
N GLU A 52 -15.90 -4.03 -4.79
CA GLU A 52 -17.36 -4.21 -4.82
C GLU A 52 -18.09 -3.09 -4.08
N THR A 53 -17.55 -2.68 -2.92
CA THR A 53 -18.12 -1.66 -2.04
C THR A 53 -17.97 -0.25 -2.59
N HIS A 54 -16.78 0.08 -3.12
CA HIS A 54 -16.42 1.44 -3.54
C HIS A 54 -16.49 1.66 -5.04
N PHE A 55 -16.93 0.68 -5.84
CA PHE A 55 -16.89 0.74 -7.32
C PHE A 55 -17.45 2.04 -7.91
N ASP A 56 -18.55 2.53 -7.32
CA ASP A 56 -19.31 3.66 -7.82
C ASP A 56 -18.78 5.01 -7.28
N GLU A 57 -17.69 4.99 -6.53
CA GLU A 57 -16.99 6.19 -6.04
C GLU A 57 -15.96 6.68 -7.06
N ASP A 58 -15.90 7.99 -7.27
CA ASP A 58 -14.95 8.62 -8.20
C ASP A 58 -13.50 8.22 -7.93
N GLY A 59 -13.11 8.10 -6.66
CA GLY A 59 -11.77 7.68 -6.27
C GLY A 59 -11.42 6.27 -6.77
N CYS A 60 -12.33 5.32 -6.58
CA CYS A 60 -12.14 3.95 -7.04
C CYS A 60 -12.14 3.87 -8.58
N LEU A 61 -13.00 4.62 -9.26
CA LEU A 61 -13.00 4.68 -10.72
C LEU A 61 -11.69 5.25 -11.28
N CYS A 62 -11.13 6.29 -10.65
CA CYS A 62 -9.81 6.83 -10.99
C CYS A 62 -8.68 5.82 -10.79
N ASP A 63 -8.73 5.02 -9.72
CA ASP A 63 -7.76 3.95 -9.47
C ASP A 63 -7.84 2.87 -10.57
N ILE A 64 -9.05 2.41 -10.90
CA ILE A 64 -9.28 1.39 -11.93
C ILE A 64 -8.78 1.90 -13.29
N GLU A 65 -9.05 3.16 -13.64
CA GLU A 65 -8.58 3.75 -14.90
C GLU A 65 -7.05 3.85 -14.93
N SER A 66 -6.41 4.24 -13.83
CA SER A 66 -4.94 4.30 -13.74
C SER A 66 -4.32 2.92 -13.92
N LEU A 67 -4.93 1.88 -13.33
CA LEU A 67 -4.50 0.49 -13.50
C LEU A 67 -4.72 0.00 -14.93
N ARG A 68 -5.83 0.38 -15.56
CA ARG A 68 -6.14 0.02 -16.95
C ARG A 68 -5.12 0.62 -17.91
N GLN A 69 -4.75 1.88 -17.74
CA GLN A 69 -3.71 2.53 -18.54
C GLN A 69 -2.36 1.83 -18.39
N LEU A 70 -1.99 1.47 -17.16
CA LEU A 70 -0.77 0.71 -16.90
C LEU A 70 -0.82 -0.69 -17.55
N ALA A 71 -1.93 -1.40 -17.45
CA ALA A 71 -2.10 -2.72 -18.06
C ALA A 71 -1.95 -2.66 -19.59
N LYS A 72 -2.46 -1.61 -20.22
CA LYS A 72 -2.28 -1.35 -21.65
C LYS A 72 -0.81 -1.09 -22.01
N GLN A 73 -0.11 -0.26 -21.23
CA GLN A 73 1.31 0.00 -21.42
C GLN A 73 2.15 -1.27 -21.26
N ASP A 74 1.80 -2.14 -20.31
CA ASP A 74 2.46 -3.42 -20.09
C ASP A 74 2.24 -4.39 -21.27
N GLU A 75 1.04 -4.40 -21.85
CA GLU A 75 0.72 -5.18 -23.04
C GLU A 75 1.50 -4.68 -24.27
N GLU A 76 1.54 -3.36 -24.49
CA GLU A 76 2.31 -2.72 -25.57
C GLU A 76 3.82 -2.99 -25.43
N SER A 77 4.31 -3.00 -24.19
CA SER A 77 5.70 -3.31 -23.85
C SER A 77 6.00 -4.81 -23.80
N LYS A 78 5.01 -5.67 -24.07
CA LYS A 78 5.10 -7.14 -24.05
C LYS A 78 5.63 -7.70 -22.73
N VAL A 79 5.20 -7.12 -21.61
CA VAL A 79 5.55 -7.62 -20.28
C VAL A 79 4.96 -9.01 -20.09
N ILE A 80 5.81 -9.98 -19.76
CA ILE A 80 5.40 -11.39 -19.64
C ILE A 80 4.40 -11.54 -18.48
N GLY A 81 3.24 -12.14 -18.77
CA GLY A 81 2.19 -12.39 -17.79
C GLY A 81 1.32 -11.18 -17.44
N ALA A 82 1.46 -10.06 -18.16
CA ALA A 82 0.60 -8.90 -17.96
C ALA A 82 -0.88 -9.27 -18.10
N THR A 83 -1.68 -8.86 -17.12
CA THR A 83 -3.11 -9.10 -17.08
C THR A 83 -3.85 -7.86 -17.55
N ARG A 84 -4.68 -8.00 -18.59
CA ARG A 84 -5.50 -6.91 -19.13
C ARG A 84 -6.63 -6.53 -18.19
N ILE A 85 -7.11 -5.30 -18.31
CA ILE A 85 -8.32 -4.83 -17.62
C ILE A 85 -9.34 -4.38 -18.66
N SER A 86 -10.55 -4.93 -18.58
CA SER A 86 -11.65 -4.58 -19.49
C SER A 86 -12.03 -3.10 -19.41
N ASN A 87 -12.58 -2.60 -20.52
CA ASN A 87 -13.08 -1.23 -20.66
C ASN A 87 -14.33 -0.99 -19.80
N THR A 88 -14.73 0.28 -19.69
CA THR A 88 -15.85 0.73 -18.86
C THR A 88 -17.24 0.27 -19.34
N ASP A 89 -17.35 -0.24 -20.56
CA ASP A 89 -18.57 -0.81 -21.13
C ASP A 89 -18.81 -2.28 -20.72
N ALA A 90 -17.81 -2.93 -20.10
CA ALA A 90 -17.96 -4.27 -19.57
C ALA A 90 -18.80 -4.31 -18.28
N ASP A 91 -19.29 -5.50 -17.94
CA ASP A 91 -20.00 -5.73 -16.67
C ASP A 91 -19.10 -5.38 -15.48
N LYS A 92 -19.66 -4.73 -14.45
CA LYS A 92 -18.98 -4.38 -13.20
C LYS A 92 -18.20 -5.56 -12.62
N ASN A 93 -18.79 -6.75 -12.59
CA ASN A 93 -18.13 -7.95 -12.04
C ASN A 93 -16.92 -8.37 -12.87
N VAL A 94 -16.98 -8.23 -14.20
CA VAL A 94 -15.85 -8.53 -15.08
C VAL A 94 -14.70 -7.55 -14.83
N ILE A 95 -15.01 -6.25 -14.73
CA ILE A 95 -14.01 -5.23 -14.42
C ILE A 95 -13.34 -5.50 -13.06
N ILE A 96 -14.13 -5.82 -12.04
CA ILE A 96 -13.59 -6.14 -10.70
C ILE A 96 -12.67 -7.35 -10.76
N GLN A 97 -13.07 -8.44 -11.42
CA GLN A 97 -12.25 -9.65 -11.53
C GLN A 97 -10.95 -9.39 -12.29
N ASP A 98 -11.00 -8.61 -13.37
CA ASP A 98 -9.80 -8.23 -14.12
C ASP A 98 -8.84 -7.38 -13.27
N VAL A 99 -9.36 -6.41 -12.52
CA VAL A 99 -8.56 -5.58 -11.61
C VAL A 99 -7.94 -6.44 -10.50
N VAL A 100 -8.71 -7.36 -9.91
CA VAL A 100 -8.20 -8.30 -8.89
C VAL A 100 -7.06 -9.14 -9.45
N ALA A 101 -7.23 -9.72 -10.64
CA ALA A 101 -6.21 -10.52 -11.30
C ALA A 101 -4.96 -9.69 -11.61
N ASN A 102 -5.13 -8.48 -12.15
CA ASN A 102 -4.03 -7.57 -12.45
C ASN A 102 -3.23 -7.17 -11.21
N VAL A 103 -3.91 -6.75 -10.12
CA VAL A 103 -3.25 -6.35 -8.88
C VAL A 103 -2.51 -7.53 -8.24
N LYS A 104 -3.13 -8.72 -8.16
CA LYS A 104 -2.47 -9.92 -7.63
C LYS A 104 -1.25 -10.29 -8.45
N TRP A 105 -1.33 -10.20 -9.77
CA TRP A 105 -0.17 -10.39 -10.63
C TRP A 105 0.93 -9.35 -10.34
N GLN A 106 0.62 -8.06 -10.32
CA GLN A 106 1.60 -7.01 -10.02
C GLN A 106 2.30 -7.22 -8.66
N MET A 107 1.54 -7.62 -7.63
CA MET A 107 2.07 -7.93 -6.30
C MET A 107 2.98 -9.18 -6.33
N SER A 108 2.59 -10.24 -7.05
CA SER A 108 3.42 -11.45 -7.22
C SER A 108 4.77 -11.17 -7.88
N GLN A 109 4.81 -10.15 -8.76
CA GLN A 109 6.01 -9.69 -9.45
C GLN A 109 6.78 -8.62 -8.66
N ASN A 110 6.37 -8.33 -7.41
CA ASN A 110 6.93 -7.28 -6.55
C ASN A 110 7.04 -5.91 -7.27
N ARG A 111 6.08 -5.60 -8.12
CA ARG A 111 6.05 -4.33 -8.86
C ARG A 111 5.67 -3.20 -7.91
N LYS A 112 6.28 -2.04 -8.10
CA LYS A 112 6.10 -0.85 -7.25
C LYS A 112 5.59 0.34 -8.04
N THR A 113 4.63 0.08 -8.94
CA THR A 113 4.06 1.06 -9.86
C THR A 113 3.21 2.10 -9.12
N THR A 114 3.08 3.29 -9.68
CA THR A 114 2.30 4.38 -9.07
C THR A 114 0.82 4.00 -8.90
N ALA A 115 0.21 3.43 -9.95
CA ALA A 115 -1.19 3.01 -9.92
C ALA A 115 -1.48 1.95 -8.84
N LEU A 116 -0.59 0.96 -8.68
CA LEU A 116 -0.73 -0.05 -7.63
C LEU A 116 -0.67 0.58 -6.23
N LYS A 117 0.32 1.43 -5.99
CA LYS A 117 0.51 2.09 -4.69
C LYS A 117 -0.65 3.01 -4.32
N GLN A 118 -1.25 3.66 -5.31
CA GLN A 118 -2.39 4.54 -5.11
C GLN A 118 -3.59 3.75 -4.56
N LEU A 119 -3.97 2.66 -5.25
CA LEU A 119 -5.06 1.80 -4.81
C LEU A 119 -4.76 1.17 -3.44
N GLN A 120 -3.55 0.66 -3.22
CA GLN A 120 -3.11 0.13 -1.93
C GLN A 120 -3.27 1.16 -0.81
N GLY A 121 -2.89 2.41 -1.08
CA GLY A 121 -3.04 3.53 -0.16
C GLY A 121 -4.48 3.80 0.23
N HIS A 122 -5.41 3.75 -0.74
CA HIS A 122 -6.83 3.93 -0.47
C HIS A 122 -7.42 2.76 0.35
N ILE A 123 -7.05 1.52 0.02
CA ILE A 123 -7.46 0.32 0.79
C ILE A 123 -6.96 0.42 2.23
N TRP A 124 -5.69 0.76 2.45
CA TRP A 124 -5.15 0.93 3.80
C TRP A 124 -5.84 2.06 4.56
N LYS A 125 -6.08 3.20 3.89
CA LYS A 125 -6.77 4.33 4.51
C LYS A 125 -8.13 3.91 5.05
N ASP A 126 -8.88 3.11 4.31
CA ASP A 126 -10.17 2.61 4.77
C ASP A 126 -10.04 1.57 5.89
N ALA A 127 -9.10 0.64 5.78
CA ALA A 127 -8.81 -0.32 6.85
C ALA A 127 -8.42 0.36 8.19
N TYR A 128 -7.63 1.44 8.13
CA TYR A 128 -7.28 2.23 9.32
C TYR A 128 -8.47 2.98 9.91
N LYS A 129 -9.36 3.55 9.06
CA LYS A 129 -10.58 4.21 9.53
C LYS A 129 -11.55 3.23 10.18
N LEU A 130 -11.67 2.02 9.63
CA LEU A 130 -12.50 0.95 10.17
C LEU A 130 -11.88 0.31 11.42
N GLY A 131 -10.58 0.56 11.67
CA GLY A 131 -9.84 0.00 12.79
C GLY A 131 -9.48 -1.48 12.61
N GLU A 132 -9.60 -2.00 11.38
CA GLU A 132 -9.25 -3.37 10.98
C GLU A 132 -7.73 -3.55 10.93
N ILE A 133 -7.00 -2.49 10.56
CA ILE A 133 -5.56 -2.38 10.76
C ILE A 133 -5.31 -1.32 11.84
N LYS A 134 -4.42 -1.65 12.76
CA LYS A 134 -3.84 -0.72 13.74
C LYS A 134 -2.33 -0.79 13.63
N GLY A 135 -1.66 0.35 13.75
CA GLY A 135 -0.20 0.35 13.83
C GLY A 135 0.23 -0.37 15.10
N ASP A 136 1.13 -1.34 14.97
CA ASP A 136 1.88 -1.83 16.13
C ASP A 136 2.79 -0.69 16.60
N SER A 137 2.43 -0.08 17.74
CA SER A 137 3.20 0.99 18.39
C SER A 137 3.30 0.74 19.88
#